data_AF-A0AAE8IE77-F1
#
_entry.id   AF-A0AAE8IE77-F1
#
_cell.length_a   1.000
_cell.length_b   1.000
_cell.length_c   1.000
_cell.angle_alpha   90.00
_cell.angle_beta   90.00
_cell.angle_gamma   90.00
#
_symmetry.space_group_name_H-M   'P 1'
#
loop_
_entity.id
_entity.type
_entity.pdbx_description
1 polymer ?
#
loop_
_entity_poly.entity_id
_entity_poly.type
_entity_poly.pdbx_seq_one_letter_code
_entity_poly.pdbx_strand_id
1 'polypeptide(L)'
;MANLLHVEPSDDVLAWAIFIDHRPITNFNRDFETLVSLAKGEHRLVIDADGSGATVTVTIDGATLLPEGSTWPLTLDVPGNRTGQHLVAKFSV
;
A
#
# COMPACT_ATOMS: atom_id res chain seq x y z
N MET A 1 -16.47 7.98 3.04
CA MET A 1 -15.77 9.28 3.08
C MET A 1 -14.61 9.20 2.08
N ALA A 2 -14.02 10.32 1.67
CA ALA A 2 -12.83 10.28 0.82
C ALA A 2 -11.60 10.21 1.73
N ASN A 3 -10.74 9.22 1.51
CA ASN A 3 -9.49 9.02 2.22
C ASN A 3 -8.34 9.25 1.22
N LEU A 4 -7.31 9.98 1.62
CA LEU A 4 -6.13 10.16 0.78
C LEU A 4 -5.24 8.93 0.92
N LEU A 5 -4.99 8.24 -0.19
CA LEU A 5 -3.97 7.20 -0.30
C LEU A 5 -2.70 7.85 -0.84
N HIS A 6 -1.59 7.70 -0.11
CA HIS A 6 -0.25 8.10 -0.52
C HIS A 6 0.65 6.89 -0.67
N VAL A 7 1.41 6.82 -1.75
CA VAL A 7 2.31 5.70 -2.06
C VAL A 7 3.67 6.21 -2.54
N GLU A 8 4.73 5.72 -1.90
CA GLU A 8 6.13 6.07 -2.16
C GLU A 8 6.96 4.80 -2.37
N PRO A 9 7.20 4.37 -3.62
CA PRO A 9 8.15 3.32 -3.95
C PRO A 9 9.59 3.86 -4.03
N SER A 10 10.57 3.03 -3.66
CA SER A 10 11.98 3.35 -3.88
C SER A 10 12.38 3.26 -5.36
N ASP A 11 13.55 3.81 -5.69
CA ASP A 11 14.09 3.83 -7.05
C ASP A 11 14.32 2.42 -7.65
N ASP A 12 14.52 1.42 -6.79
CA ASP A 12 14.77 0.02 -7.15
C ASP A 12 13.48 -0.75 -7.53
N VAL A 13 12.30 -0.15 -7.32
CA VAL A 13 11.02 -0.76 -7.70
C VAL A 13 10.88 -0.75 -9.23
N LEU A 14 10.74 -1.94 -9.81
CA LEU A 14 10.50 -2.15 -11.23
C LEU A 14 9.02 -2.08 -11.57
N ALA A 15 8.18 -2.63 -10.69
CA ALA A 15 6.73 -2.61 -10.79
C ALA A 15 6.12 -2.75 -9.41
N TRP A 16 4.95 -2.16 -9.19
CA TRP A 16 4.18 -2.35 -7.97
C TRP A 16 2.68 -2.27 -8.29
N ALA A 17 1.86 -2.84 -7.41
CA ALA A 17 0.41 -2.80 -7.51
C ALA A 17 -0.21 -2.67 -6.11
N ILE A 18 -1.31 -1.91 -6.02
CA ILE A 18 -2.08 -1.72 -4.80
C ILE A 18 -3.52 -2.17 -5.05
N PHE A 19 -4.09 -2.91 -4.10
CA PHE A 19 -5.50 -3.27 -4.10
C PHE A 19 -6.15 -2.94 -2.76
N ILE A 20 -7.35 -2.36 -2.81
CA ILE A 20 -8.23 -2.23 -1.64
C ILE A 20 -9.50 -3.04 -1.92
N ASP A 21 -9.81 -4.00 -1.05
CA ASP A 21 -10.95 -4.92 -1.20
C ASP A 21 -11.02 -5.58 -2.58
N HIS A 22 -9.87 -6.06 -3.07
CA HIS A 22 -9.71 -6.67 -4.39
C HIS A 22 -9.92 -5.73 -5.58
N ARG A 23 -10.05 -4.42 -5.35
CA ARG A 23 -10.13 -3.41 -6.41
C ARG A 23 -8.75 -2.81 -6.66
N PRO A 24 -8.23 -2.88 -7.89
CA PRO A 24 -6.94 -2.29 -8.21
C PRO A 24 -7.01 -0.77 -8.07
N ILE A 25 -6.01 -0.19 -7.42
CA ILE A 25 -5.77 1.25 -7.44
C ILE A 25 -4.75 1.50 -8.54
N THR A 26 -5.25 1.79 -9.74
CA THR A 26 -4.40 1.93 -10.92
C THR A 26 -3.81 3.34 -11.01
N ASN A 27 -2.49 3.47 -10.92
CA ASN A 27 -1.77 4.66 -11.37
C ASN A 27 -0.34 4.26 -11.81
N PHE A 28 0.22 4.95 -12.79
CA PHE A 28 1.50 4.61 -13.43
C PHE A 28 2.66 5.53 -13.03
N ASN A 29 2.44 6.45 -12.09
CA ASN A 29 3.48 7.35 -11.61
C ASN A 29 4.35 6.65 -10.55
N ARG A 30 5.64 7.02 -10.46
CA ARG A 30 6.57 6.49 -9.45
C ARG A 30 6.01 6.79 -8.06
N ASP A 31 5.85 8.05 -7.69
CA ASP A 31 5.10 8.45 -6.49
C ASP A 31 3.68 8.88 -6.89
N PHE A 32 2.67 8.52 -6.08
CA PHE A 32 1.32 9.01 -6.33
C PHE A 32 0.46 9.18 -5.09
N GLU A 33 -0.42 10.16 -5.20
CA GLU A 33 -1.52 10.41 -4.27
C GLU A 33 -2.85 10.25 -5.01
N THR A 34 -3.84 9.63 -4.37
CA THR A 34 -5.21 9.58 -4.90
C THR A 34 -6.24 9.54 -3.78
N LEU A 35 -7.42 10.08 -4.07
CA LEU A 35 -8.57 9.91 -3.20
C LEU A 35 -9.23 8.54 -3.45
N VAL A 36 -9.48 7.80 -2.39
CA VAL A 36 -10.26 6.56 -2.40
C VAL A 36 -11.54 6.76 -1.61
N SER A 37 -12.67 6.31 -2.18
CA SER A 37 -13.97 6.39 -1.51
C SER A 37 -14.24 5.10 -0.76
N LEU A 38 -14.10 5.14 0.56
CA LEU A 38 -14.29 3.99 1.44
C LEU A 38 -15.56 4.13 2.29
N ALA A 39 -16.27 3.01 2.44
CA ALA A 39 -17.38 2.92 3.38
C ALA A 39 -16.83 2.84 4.81
N LYS A 40 -17.66 3.10 5.81
CA LYS A 40 -17.25 2.86 7.20
C LYS A 40 -17.13 1.35 7.44
N GLY A 41 -16.06 0.90 8.08
CA GLY A 41 -15.85 -0.52 8.39
C GLY A 41 -14.44 -1.02 8.11
N GLU A 42 -14.28 -2.35 8.10
CA GLU A 42 -13.00 -3.01 7.83
C GLU A 42 -12.76 -3.19 6.33
N HIS A 43 -11.51 -3.00 5.94
CA HIS A 43 -11.01 -3.09 4.59
C HIS A 43 -9.72 -3.90 4.54
N ARG A 44 -9.43 -4.46 3.37
CA ARG A 44 -8.19 -5.20 3.09
C ARG A 44 -7.32 -4.45 2.11
N LEU A 45 -6.09 -4.15 2.51
CA LEU A 45 -5.04 -3.62 1.66
C LEU A 45 -4.10 -4.75 1.20
N VAL A 46 -3.76 -4.77 -0.08
CA VAL A 46 -2.71 -5.62 -0.65
C VAL A 46 -1.73 -4.74 -1.40
N ILE A 47 -0.44 -4.94 -1.14
CA ILE A 47 0.68 -4.30 -1.82
C ILE A 47 1.50 -5.40 -2.46
N ASP A 48 1.74 -5.31 -3.75
CA ASP A 48 2.70 -6.14 -4.47
C ASP A 48 3.81 -5.24 -5.01
N ALA A 49 5.06 -5.68 -4.88
CA ALA A 49 6.22 -4.95 -5.39
C ALA A 49 7.22 -5.93 -6.01
N ASP A 50 7.82 -5.51 -7.12
CA ASP A 50 8.91 -6.22 -7.80
C ASP A 50 10.11 -5.29 -7.96
N GLY A 51 11.31 -5.85 -7.86
CA GLY A 51 12.58 -5.13 -7.73
C GLY A 51 13.40 -5.67 -6.57
N SER A 52 14.70 -5.85 -6.77
CA SER A 52 15.58 -6.42 -5.74
C SER A 52 16.09 -5.33 -4.82
N GLY A 53 15.83 -5.42 -3.51
CA GLY A 53 16.15 -4.35 -2.56
C GLY A 53 15.13 -3.21 -2.56
N ALA A 54 14.03 -3.40 -3.29
CA ALA A 54 12.98 -2.41 -3.45
C ALA A 54 12.14 -2.25 -2.17
N THR A 55 11.60 -1.05 -1.95
CA THR A 55 10.66 -0.79 -0.86
C THR A 55 9.45 -0.03 -1.38
N VAL A 56 8.27 -0.29 -0.83
CA VAL A 56 7.04 0.45 -1.13
C VAL A 56 6.37 0.85 0.17
N THR A 57 6.19 2.16 0.36
CA THR A 57 5.57 2.73 1.56
C THR A 57 4.16 3.24 1.22
N VAL A 58 3.18 2.93 2.06
CA VAL A 58 1.77 3.29 1.85
C VAL A 58 1.16 3.91 3.11
N THR A 59 0.40 4.99 2.94
CA THR A 59 -0.41 5.62 3.99
C THR A 59 -1.84 5.85 3.50
N ILE A 60 -2.82 5.66 4.39
CA ILE A 60 -4.23 6.02 4.13
C ILE A 60 -4.71 6.95 5.25
N ASP A 61 -5.02 8.20 4.91
CA ASP A 61 -5.49 9.18 5.87
C ASP A 61 -6.86 8.82 6.45
N GLY A 62 -7.02 9.04 7.75
CA GLY A 62 -8.26 8.74 8.46
C GLY A 62 -8.56 7.24 8.60
N ALA A 63 -7.62 6.36 8.27
CA ALA A 63 -7.71 4.93 8.49
C ALA A 63 -6.87 4.48 9.69
N THR A 64 -7.30 3.43 10.38
CA THR A 64 -6.55 2.79 11.48
C THR A 64 -6.14 1.39 11.06
N LEU A 65 -4.85 1.06 11.17
CA LEU A 65 -4.36 -0.30 10.89
C LEU A 65 -4.84 -1.29 11.97
N LEU A 66 -5.07 -2.53 11.55
CA LEU A 66 -5.41 -3.66 12.42
C LEU A 66 -4.29 -4.71 12.33
N PRO A 67 -3.92 -5.36 13.44
CA PRO A 67 -4.50 -5.28 14.79
C PRO A 67 -4.10 -4.00 15.57
N GLU A 68 -4.80 -3.75 16.69
CA GLU A 68 -4.54 -2.60 17.57
C GLU A 68 -3.04 -2.47 17.93
N GLY A 69 -2.54 -1.23 17.88
CA GLY A 69 -1.13 -0.91 18.10
C GLY A 69 -0.30 -0.80 16.81
N SER A 70 -0.85 -1.19 15.66
CA SER A 70 -0.24 -0.94 14.35
C SER A 70 -0.55 0.48 13.87
N THR A 71 0.41 1.14 13.24
CA THR A 71 0.26 2.52 12.73
C THR A 71 0.81 2.64 11.32
N TRP A 72 0.23 3.55 10.53
CA TRP A 72 0.83 3.96 9.26
C TRP A 72 2.18 4.69 9.50
N PRO A 73 3.09 4.71 8.50
CA PRO A 73 2.98 4.06 7.20
C PRO A 73 3.21 2.55 7.25
N LEU A 74 2.71 1.86 6.23
CA LEU A 74 2.96 0.44 5.99
C LEU A 74 4.06 0.31 4.94
N THR A 75 5.11 -0.45 5.23
CA THR A 75 6.24 -0.64 4.31
C THR A 75 6.34 -2.11 3.89
N LEU A 76 6.39 -2.33 2.58
CA LEU A 76 6.75 -3.61 1.98
C LEU A 76 8.22 -3.58 1.55
N ASP A 77 9.02 -4.50 2.06
CA ASP A 77 10.42 -4.68 1.70
C ASP A 77 10.62 -5.90 0.79
N VAL A 78 11.21 -5.69 -0.38
CA VAL A 78 11.68 -6.76 -1.27
C VAL A 78 13.17 -7.00 -0.97
N PRO A 79 13.57 -8.18 -0.45
CA PRO A 79 14.96 -8.43 -0.09
C PRO A 79 15.93 -8.28 -1.27
N GLY A 80 17.13 -7.75 -1.03
CA GLY A 80 18.16 -7.51 -2.06
C GLY A 80 18.67 -8.74 -2.83
N ASN A 81 18.28 -9.96 -2.42
CA ASN A 81 18.61 -11.22 -3.07
C ASN A 81 17.39 -11.89 -3.74
N ARG A 82 16.27 -11.17 -3.86
CA ARG A 82 15.00 -11.69 -4.36
C ARG A 82 14.27 -10.63 -5.18
N THR A 83 13.52 -11.08 -6.17
CA THR A 83 12.54 -10.27 -6.91
C THR A 83 11.13 -10.67 -6.49
N GLY A 84 10.22 -9.70 -6.44
CA GLY A 84 8.83 -9.93 -6.07
C GLY A 84 8.58 -10.20 -4.58
N GLN A 85 7.74 -9.35 -3.98
CA GLN A 85 7.12 -9.57 -2.67
C GLN A 85 5.68 -9.06 -2.62
N HIS A 86 4.95 -9.55 -1.63
CA HIS A 86 3.61 -9.07 -1.31
C HIS A 86 3.46 -8.76 0.18
N LEU A 87 2.55 -7.85 0.50
CA LEU A 87 2.12 -7.53 1.85
C LEU A 87 0.60 -7.43 1.89
N VAL A 88 -0.01 -8.01 2.93
CA VAL A 88 -1.45 -7.96 3.16
C VAL A 88 -1.71 -7.35 4.54
N ALA A 89 -2.51 -6.30 4.59
CA ALA A 89 -2.91 -5.65 5.83
C ALA A 89 -4.43 -5.46 5.90
N LYS A 90 -4.93 -5.33 7.12
CA LYS A 90 -6.30 -4.92 7.40
C LYS A 90 -6.30 -3.54 8.02
N PHE A 91 -7.32 -2.76 7.71
CA PHE A 91 -7.50 -1.44 8.30
C PHE A 91 -9.00 -1.13 8.43
N SER A 92 -9.33 -0.14 9.24
CA SER A 92 -10.69 0.38 9.37
C SER A 92 -10.76 1.87 9.04
N VAL A 93 -11.92 2.29 8.52
CA VAL A 93 -12.30 3.69 8.24
C VAL A 93 -13.57 4.04 9.01
#